data_AF-A0A5B9ENL0-F1
#
_entry.id   AF-A0A5B9ENL0-F1
#
_cell.length_a   1.000
_cell.length_b   1.000
_cell.length_c   1.000
_cell.angle_alpha   90.00
_cell.angle_beta   90.00
_cell.angle_gamma   90.00
#
_symmetry.space_group_name_H-M   'P 1'
#
loop_
_entity.id
_entity.type
_entity.pdbx_description
1 polymer ?
#
loop_
_entity_poly.entity_id
_entity_poly.type
_entity_poly.pdbx_seq_one_letter_code
_entity_poly.pdbx_strand_id
1 'polypeptide(L)'
;MSSKRAPTKVKYLKDNNGSWAYRRRVPERHHSTLGFKTWNKPCGKVPYPDAVVKVAGWTKEHDELIAQLDDPKIAAGVREVTISGKWERTAHAMRYALEDYVRDPEARMHLRDEDGNIVDTFDALPSPWVTAREFTLEADENSDPVQRLVVYRIIKNTYFDPIVVPPTDPDERDQYDAAKRMLERRIADLNGDPNTISVVSEKAFDFARIKTQVRKKYRRSIQQLIDHAGDIPLPHLTGAKLREFREAKTGSMKASSVQSVFTPIRTMMKFAVENEIIENNPMPDVSMPRETRSVCPSSGFLEPMAA
;
A
#
# COMPACT_ATOMS: atom_id res chain seq x y z
N MET A 1 28.63 36.29 -44.63
CA MET A 1 28.54 34.82 -44.43
C MET A 1 27.95 34.57 -43.05
N SER A 2 26.67 34.23 -42.98
CA SER A 2 25.97 34.07 -41.69
C SER A 2 26.17 32.65 -41.17
N SER A 3 26.97 32.51 -40.11
CA SER A 3 27.22 31.27 -39.40
C SER A 3 25.90 30.70 -38.86
N LYS A 4 25.30 29.73 -39.55
CA LYS A 4 24.18 28.92 -39.02
C LYS A 4 24.71 28.09 -37.85
N ARG A 5 24.59 28.61 -36.62
CA ARG A 5 24.73 27.82 -35.40
C ARG A 5 23.75 26.65 -35.51
N ALA A 6 24.27 25.42 -35.42
CA ALA A 6 23.42 24.23 -35.34
C ALA A 6 22.42 24.42 -34.17
N PRO A 7 21.13 24.11 -34.35
CA PRO A 7 20.14 24.30 -33.30
C PRO A 7 20.54 23.49 -32.07
N THR A 8 20.60 24.16 -30.92
CA THR A 8 20.93 23.56 -29.63
C THR A 8 20.01 22.37 -29.38
N LYS A 9 20.56 21.16 -29.31
CA LYS A 9 19.78 19.92 -29.22
C LYS A 9 19.04 19.87 -27.88
N VAL A 10 17.71 20.04 -27.92
CA VAL A 10 16.86 19.96 -26.73
C VAL A 10 16.76 18.51 -26.26
N LYS A 11 16.94 18.31 -24.95
CA LYS A 11 16.93 16.99 -24.31
C LYS A 11 15.56 16.31 -24.54
N TYR A 12 15.58 15.01 -24.85
CA TYR A 12 14.39 14.17 -25.10
C TYR A 12 13.56 14.49 -26.36
N LEU A 13 13.82 15.60 -27.06
CA LEU A 13 13.20 15.90 -28.36
C LEU A 13 13.90 15.10 -29.47
N LYS A 14 13.12 14.40 -30.28
CA LYS A 14 13.58 13.60 -31.42
C LYS A 14 12.84 14.01 -32.68
N ASP A 15 13.57 14.13 -33.77
CA ASP A 15 13.00 14.20 -35.11
C ASP A 15 12.51 12.81 -35.52
N ASN A 16 11.36 12.77 -36.15
CA ASN A 16 10.67 11.59 -36.64
C ASN A 16 10.12 11.89 -38.04
N ASN A 17 11.05 12.03 -39.00
CA ASN A 17 10.81 12.23 -40.43
C ASN A 17 9.78 13.33 -40.73
N GLY A 18 10.05 14.55 -40.26
CA GLY A 18 9.18 15.72 -40.48
C GLY A 18 8.09 15.91 -39.42
N SER A 19 8.16 15.15 -38.32
CA SER A 19 7.36 15.32 -37.12
C SER A 19 8.25 15.26 -35.88
N TRP A 20 7.86 15.94 -34.81
CA TRP A 20 8.61 15.92 -33.55
C TRP A 20 8.02 14.90 -32.58
N ALA A 21 8.88 14.22 -31.82
CA ALA A 21 8.47 13.29 -30.78
C ALA A 21 9.29 13.49 -29.50
N TYR A 22 8.63 13.35 -28.35
CA TYR A 22 9.25 13.29 -27.05
C TYR A 22 9.56 11.84 -26.69
N ARG A 23 10.84 11.53 -26.46
CA ARG A 23 11.29 10.20 -26.03
C ARG A 23 12.19 10.30 -24.81
N ARG A 24 11.74 9.75 -23.69
CA ARG A 24 12.48 9.73 -22.42
C ARG A 24 12.37 8.35 -21.77
N ARG A 25 13.51 7.78 -21.34
CA ARG A 25 13.53 6.56 -20.53
C ARG A 25 13.04 6.85 -19.11
N VAL A 26 12.20 5.95 -18.60
CA VAL A 26 11.79 5.91 -17.19
C VAL A 26 12.98 5.38 -16.37
N PRO A 27 13.24 5.88 -15.15
CA PRO A 27 14.20 5.26 -14.24
C PRO A 27 13.84 3.78 -13.97
N GLU A 28 14.84 2.89 -13.97
CA GLU A 28 14.61 1.43 -13.86
C GLU A 28 13.82 1.04 -12.60
N ARG A 29 14.07 1.72 -11.48
CA ARG A 29 13.33 1.54 -10.22
C ARG A 29 11.80 1.73 -10.32
N HIS A 30 11.34 2.46 -11.34
CA HIS A 30 9.91 2.77 -11.54
C HIS A 30 9.29 2.01 -12.72
N HIS A 31 10.04 1.12 -13.40
CA HIS A 31 9.51 0.37 -14.56
C HIS A 31 8.35 -0.55 -14.16
N SER A 32 8.47 -1.24 -13.03
CA SER A 32 7.41 -2.12 -12.50
C SER A 32 6.19 -1.32 -12.02
N THR A 33 6.42 -0.15 -11.41
CA THR A 33 5.38 0.75 -10.91
C THR A 33 4.55 1.37 -12.03
N LEU A 34 5.19 1.83 -13.11
CA LEU A 34 4.51 2.49 -14.23
C LEU A 34 4.09 1.53 -15.34
N GLY A 35 4.67 0.33 -15.38
CA GLY A 35 4.34 -0.70 -16.37
C GLY A 35 4.92 -0.48 -17.77
N PHE A 36 5.70 0.59 -17.99
CA PHE A 36 6.40 0.88 -19.24
C PHE A 36 7.80 1.44 -19.00
N LYS A 37 8.69 1.27 -19.98
CA LYS A 37 10.12 1.62 -19.87
C LYS A 37 10.47 3.00 -20.43
N THR A 38 9.62 3.54 -21.31
CA THR A 38 9.90 4.77 -22.06
C THR A 38 8.62 5.58 -22.26
N TRP A 39 8.66 6.87 -21.95
CA TRP A 39 7.65 7.81 -22.43
C TRP A 39 7.91 8.13 -23.89
N ASN A 40 6.90 7.91 -24.72
CA ASN A 40 6.92 8.22 -26.15
C ASN A 40 5.65 9.01 -26.49
N LYS A 41 5.76 10.35 -26.56
CA LYS A 41 4.63 11.24 -26.85
C LYS A 41 4.87 11.95 -28.19
N PRO A 42 3.94 11.89 -29.17
CA PRO A 42 4.08 12.65 -30.40
C PRO A 42 3.87 14.15 -30.13
N CYS A 43 4.80 15.00 -30.53
CA CYS A 43 4.60 16.46 -30.52
C CYS A 43 3.77 16.93 -31.73
N GLY A 44 3.84 16.16 -32.83
CA GLY A 44 3.16 16.40 -34.10
C GLY A 44 4.03 17.13 -35.13
N LYS A 45 3.42 17.52 -36.26
CA LYS A 45 4.03 18.39 -37.27
C LYS A 45 3.91 19.86 -36.84
N VAL A 46 4.71 20.25 -35.86
CA VAL A 46 4.72 21.62 -35.31
C VAL A 46 6.08 22.28 -35.56
N PRO A 47 6.13 23.62 -35.63
CA PRO A 47 7.41 24.35 -35.63
C PRO A 47 8.30 23.91 -34.46
N TYR A 48 9.62 23.93 -34.69
CA TYR A 48 10.59 23.51 -33.68
C TYR A 48 10.42 24.21 -32.31
N PRO A 49 10.20 25.54 -32.23
CA PRO A 49 10.00 26.20 -30.93
C PRO A 49 8.80 25.66 -30.15
N ASP A 50 7.70 25.35 -30.84
CA ASP A 50 6.49 24.82 -30.20
C ASP A 50 6.71 23.40 -29.69
N ALA A 51 7.47 22.58 -30.44
CA ALA A 51 7.90 21.26 -29.97
C ALA A 51 8.76 21.36 -28.71
N VAL A 52 9.66 22.35 -28.63
CA VAL A 52 10.50 22.58 -27.45
C VAL A 52 9.66 22.94 -26.23
N VAL A 53 8.66 23.83 -26.37
CA VAL A 53 7.75 24.19 -25.27
C VAL A 53 6.98 22.98 -24.76
N LYS A 54 6.42 22.15 -25.66
CA LYS A 54 5.72 20.90 -25.29
C LYS A 54 6.63 19.93 -24.54
N VAL A 55 7.85 19.71 -25.04
CA VAL A 55 8.83 18.83 -24.41
C VAL A 55 9.24 19.34 -23.03
N ALA A 56 9.43 20.64 -22.86
CA ALA A 56 9.75 21.22 -21.56
C ALA A 56 8.65 20.98 -20.53
N GLY A 57 7.38 21.19 -20.92
CA GLY A 57 6.20 20.89 -20.10
C GLY A 57 6.15 19.42 -19.67
N TRP A 58 6.22 18.48 -20.62
CA TRP A 58 6.20 17.05 -20.30
C TRP A 58 7.41 16.59 -19.49
N THR A 59 8.58 17.21 -19.69
CA THR A 59 9.77 16.90 -18.90
C THR A 59 9.53 17.26 -17.44
N LYS A 60 8.97 18.44 -17.17
CA LYS A 60 8.62 18.91 -15.82
C LYS A 60 7.57 18.00 -15.17
N GLU A 61 6.48 17.70 -15.86
CA GLU A 61 5.44 16.78 -15.36
C GLU A 61 6.02 15.40 -15.00
N HIS A 62 6.91 14.87 -15.85
CA HIS A 62 7.50 13.55 -15.61
C HIS A 62 8.55 13.59 -14.49
N ASP A 63 9.26 14.70 -14.31
CA ASP A 63 10.17 14.91 -13.17
C ASP A 63 9.39 14.96 -11.84
N GLU A 64 8.27 15.70 -11.81
CA GLU A 64 7.37 15.76 -10.66
C GLU A 64 6.79 14.37 -10.34
N LEU A 65 6.34 13.63 -11.35
CA LEU A 65 5.85 12.26 -11.17
C LEU A 65 6.94 11.33 -10.62
N ILE A 66 8.16 11.36 -11.18
CA ILE A 66 9.27 10.55 -10.66
C ILE A 66 9.56 10.89 -9.19
N ALA A 67 9.55 12.18 -8.84
CA ALA A 67 9.78 12.62 -7.47
C ALA A 67 8.68 12.15 -6.50
N GLN A 68 7.42 12.11 -6.96
CA GLN A 68 6.32 11.54 -6.17
C GLN A 68 6.45 10.02 -6.02
N LEU A 69 6.85 9.31 -7.08
CA LEU A 69 7.04 7.86 -7.04
C LEU A 69 8.26 7.43 -6.21
N ASP A 70 9.17 8.34 -5.88
CA ASP A 70 10.23 8.05 -4.93
C ASP A 70 9.67 7.90 -3.48
N ASP A 71 8.42 8.32 -3.21
CA ASP A 71 7.68 7.94 -1.99
C ASP A 71 7.09 6.52 -2.13
N PRO A 72 7.51 5.55 -1.29
CA PRO A 72 7.04 4.17 -1.36
C PRO A 72 5.51 4.01 -1.24
N LYS A 73 4.83 4.89 -0.50
CA LYS A 73 3.37 4.82 -0.32
C LYS A 73 2.64 5.21 -1.60
N ILE A 74 3.11 6.26 -2.27
CA ILE A 74 2.55 6.71 -3.54
C ILE A 74 2.87 5.68 -4.63
N ALA A 75 4.11 5.17 -4.66
CA ALA A 75 4.52 4.13 -5.59
C ALA A 75 3.67 2.86 -5.46
N ALA A 76 3.37 2.42 -4.23
CA ALA A 76 2.53 1.25 -3.99
C ALA A 76 1.12 1.42 -4.59
N GLY A 77 0.47 2.58 -4.39
CA GLY A 77 -0.85 2.85 -4.96
C GLY A 77 -0.85 2.90 -6.50
N VAL A 78 0.15 3.57 -7.10
CA VAL A 78 0.28 3.62 -8.57
C VAL A 78 0.58 2.24 -9.16
N ARG A 79 1.41 1.44 -8.47
CA ARG A 79 1.72 0.07 -8.86
C ARG A 79 0.49 -0.83 -8.79
N GLU A 80 -0.31 -0.71 -7.74
CA GLU A 80 -1.58 -1.43 -7.62
C GLU A 80 -2.51 -1.13 -8.80
N VAL A 81 -2.74 0.14 -9.13
CA VAL A 81 -3.56 0.54 -10.29
C VAL A 81 -3.00 -0.01 -11.60
N THR A 82 -1.67 0.06 -11.78
CA THR A 82 -1.01 -0.43 -12.99
C THR A 82 -1.13 -1.94 -13.15
N ILE A 83 -0.99 -2.70 -12.05
CA ILE A 83 -1.17 -4.15 -12.07
C ILE A 83 -2.64 -4.48 -12.34
N SER A 84 -3.58 -3.82 -11.65
CA SER A 84 -5.02 -4.00 -11.88
C SER A 84 -5.39 -3.79 -13.35
N GLY A 85 -4.91 -2.70 -13.96
CA GLY A 85 -5.14 -2.42 -15.39
C GLY A 85 -4.56 -3.47 -16.34
N LYS A 86 -3.43 -4.12 -15.98
CA LYS A 86 -2.92 -5.26 -16.77
C LYS A 86 -3.83 -6.47 -16.69
N TRP A 87 -4.42 -6.70 -15.53
CA TRP A 87 -5.30 -7.83 -15.26
C TRP A 87 -6.75 -7.60 -15.68
N GLU A 88 -7.16 -6.38 -16.03
CA GLU A 88 -8.53 -6.08 -16.50
C GLU A 88 -8.98 -7.00 -17.65
N ARG A 89 -8.11 -7.26 -18.64
CA ARG A 89 -8.45 -8.18 -19.75
C ARG A 89 -8.66 -9.61 -19.28
N THR A 90 -7.83 -10.07 -18.35
CA THR A 90 -7.94 -11.42 -17.78
C THR A 90 -9.17 -11.54 -16.89
N ALA A 91 -9.43 -10.54 -16.04
CA ALA A 91 -10.62 -10.46 -15.19
C ALA A 91 -11.90 -10.45 -16.02
N HIS A 92 -11.90 -9.73 -17.15
CA HIS A 92 -12.98 -9.75 -18.11
C HIS A 92 -13.16 -11.16 -18.70
N ALA A 93 -12.10 -11.80 -19.22
CA ALA A 93 -12.19 -13.17 -19.74
C ALA A 93 -12.70 -14.18 -18.69
N MET A 94 -12.22 -14.09 -17.45
CA MET A 94 -12.68 -14.91 -16.32
C MET A 94 -14.17 -14.72 -16.04
N ARG A 95 -14.67 -13.47 -16.10
CA ARG A 95 -16.09 -13.16 -15.92
C ARG A 95 -16.96 -13.74 -17.02
N TYR A 96 -16.53 -13.67 -18.28
CA TYR A 96 -17.26 -14.29 -19.39
C TYR A 96 -17.34 -15.82 -19.23
N ALA A 97 -16.23 -16.47 -18.86
CA ALA A 97 -16.23 -17.91 -18.60
C ALA A 97 -17.18 -18.28 -17.44
N LEU A 98 -17.25 -17.45 -16.41
CA LEU A 98 -18.21 -17.63 -15.31
C LEU A 98 -19.66 -17.46 -15.76
N GLU A 99 -19.95 -16.45 -16.57
CA GLU A 99 -21.31 -16.23 -17.12
C GLU A 99 -21.77 -17.41 -17.99
N ASP A 100 -20.88 -17.97 -18.80
CA ASP A 100 -21.17 -19.16 -19.60
C ASP A 100 -21.40 -20.39 -18.72
N TYR A 101 -20.58 -20.60 -17.67
CA TYR A 101 -20.80 -21.67 -16.69
C TYR A 101 -22.14 -21.52 -15.94
N VAL A 102 -22.50 -20.31 -15.51
CA VAL A 102 -23.79 -20.06 -14.83
C VAL A 102 -24.98 -20.32 -15.76
N ARG A 103 -24.82 -20.04 -17.06
CA ARG A 103 -25.85 -20.28 -18.07
C ARG A 103 -26.05 -21.77 -18.35
N ASP A 104 -24.96 -22.53 -18.46
CA ASP A 104 -24.99 -23.96 -18.74
C ASP A 104 -23.81 -24.67 -18.06
N PRO A 105 -23.97 -25.15 -16.82
CA PRO A 105 -22.92 -25.84 -16.07
C PRO A 105 -22.49 -27.16 -16.71
N GLU A 106 -23.34 -27.76 -17.56
CA GLU A 106 -23.08 -29.02 -18.26
C GLU A 106 -22.56 -28.81 -19.70
N ALA A 107 -22.43 -27.55 -20.14
CA ALA A 107 -21.93 -27.24 -21.48
C ALA A 107 -20.49 -27.76 -21.67
N ARG A 108 -20.34 -28.69 -22.60
CA ARG A 108 -19.03 -29.12 -23.11
C ARG A 108 -18.46 -28.05 -24.02
N MET A 109 -17.23 -27.60 -23.76
CA MET A 109 -16.56 -26.65 -24.64
C MET A 109 -15.95 -27.39 -25.83
N HIS A 110 -16.43 -27.05 -27.04
CA HIS A 110 -15.88 -27.58 -28.28
C HIS A 110 -14.80 -26.63 -28.82
N LEU A 111 -13.55 -27.09 -28.91
CA LEU A 111 -12.56 -26.42 -29.74
C LEU A 111 -12.96 -26.57 -31.19
N ARG A 112 -13.00 -25.45 -31.93
CA ARG A 112 -13.30 -25.45 -33.35
C ARG A 112 -12.09 -25.01 -34.15
N ASP A 113 -11.87 -25.63 -35.32
CA ASP A 113 -10.87 -25.17 -36.28
C ASP A 113 -11.35 -23.92 -37.02
N GLU A 114 -10.52 -23.40 -37.92
CA GLU A 114 -10.83 -22.22 -38.74
C GLU A 114 -12.04 -22.45 -39.67
N ASP A 115 -12.39 -23.72 -39.95
CA ASP A 115 -13.55 -24.13 -40.74
C ASP A 115 -14.81 -24.38 -39.87
N GLY A 116 -14.70 -24.21 -38.55
CA GLY A 116 -15.80 -24.36 -37.60
C GLY A 116 -16.09 -25.80 -37.17
N ASN A 117 -15.28 -26.78 -37.57
CA ASN A 117 -15.43 -28.17 -37.16
C ASN A 117 -14.92 -28.37 -35.74
N ILE A 118 -15.60 -29.22 -34.97
CA ILE A 118 -15.18 -29.56 -33.61
C ILE A 118 -13.93 -30.43 -33.69
N VAL A 119 -12.81 -29.91 -33.20
CA VAL A 119 -11.48 -30.55 -33.21
C VAL A 119 -11.20 -31.21 -31.86
N ASP A 120 -11.78 -30.67 -30.79
CA ASP A 120 -11.65 -31.23 -29.45
C ASP A 120 -12.89 -30.90 -28.62
N THR A 121 -13.16 -31.71 -27.60
CA THR A 121 -14.25 -31.48 -26.66
C THR A 121 -13.70 -31.63 -25.25
N PHE A 122 -13.62 -30.53 -24.53
CA PHE A 122 -13.26 -30.57 -23.12
C PHE A 122 -14.48 -31.01 -22.31
N ASP A 123 -14.24 -31.82 -21.27
CA ASP A 123 -15.22 -31.99 -20.19
C ASP A 123 -15.56 -30.63 -19.60
N ALA A 124 -16.76 -30.53 -18.99
CA ALA A 124 -17.32 -29.31 -18.44
C ALA A 124 -16.25 -28.51 -17.66
N LEU A 125 -16.28 -27.17 -17.81
CA LEU A 125 -15.34 -26.30 -17.09
C LEU A 125 -15.29 -26.72 -15.62
N PRO A 126 -14.09 -26.88 -15.01
CA PRO A 126 -14.00 -27.13 -13.59
C PRO A 126 -14.81 -26.06 -12.86
N SER A 127 -15.49 -26.45 -11.78
CA SER A 127 -16.37 -25.54 -11.06
C SER A 127 -15.64 -24.22 -10.78
N PRO A 128 -16.33 -23.07 -10.84
CA PRO A 128 -15.67 -21.76 -10.74
C PRO A 128 -14.79 -21.63 -9.49
N TRP A 129 -15.12 -22.33 -8.40
CA TRP A 129 -14.39 -22.34 -7.14
C TRP A 129 -13.10 -23.15 -7.23
N VAL A 130 -13.09 -24.24 -8.00
CA VAL A 130 -11.87 -25.00 -8.31
C VAL A 130 -10.94 -24.14 -9.17
N THR A 131 -11.47 -23.50 -10.21
CA THR A 131 -10.74 -22.55 -11.04
C THR A 131 -10.16 -21.39 -10.22
N ALA A 132 -10.96 -20.81 -9.32
CA ALA A 132 -10.50 -19.73 -8.43
C ALA A 132 -9.38 -20.20 -7.48
N ARG A 133 -9.48 -21.43 -6.98
CA ARG A 133 -8.43 -22.04 -6.15
C ARG A 133 -7.14 -22.21 -6.93
N GLU A 134 -7.20 -22.73 -8.16
CA GLU A 134 -6.03 -22.90 -9.03
C GLU A 134 -5.35 -21.57 -9.33
N PHE A 135 -6.10 -20.54 -9.72
CA PHE A 135 -5.56 -19.19 -9.92
C PHE A 135 -4.95 -18.60 -8.64
N THR A 136 -5.50 -18.94 -7.47
CA THR A 136 -4.92 -18.51 -6.19
C THR A 136 -3.58 -19.19 -5.94
N LEU A 137 -3.45 -20.47 -6.25
CA LEU A 137 -2.20 -21.23 -6.11
C LEU A 137 -1.14 -20.76 -7.12
N GLU A 138 -1.52 -20.49 -8.37
CA GLU A 138 -0.62 -19.90 -9.36
C GLU A 138 -0.14 -18.51 -8.91
N ALA A 139 -1.04 -17.71 -8.32
CA ALA A 139 -0.66 -16.43 -7.73
C ALA A 139 0.29 -16.59 -6.53
N ASP A 140 0.17 -17.65 -5.71
CA ASP A 140 1.07 -17.91 -4.58
C ASP A 140 2.55 -18.04 -5.03
N GLU A 141 2.81 -18.49 -6.27
CA GLU A 141 4.16 -18.62 -6.84
C GLU A 141 4.84 -17.26 -7.10
N ASN A 142 4.06 -16.17 -7.18
CA ASN A 142 4.61 -14.86 -7.46
C ASN A 142 5.29 -14.26 -6.22
N SER A 143 6.60 -14.00 -6.32
CA SER A 143 7.38 -13.41 -5.23
C SER A 143 6.96 -11.97 -4.84
N ASP A 144 6.22 -11.25 -5.69
CA ASP A 144 5.81 -9.86 -5.44
C ASP A 144 4.50 -9.79 -4.63
N PRO A 145 4.53 -9.36 -3.34
CA PRO A 145 3.35 -9.33 -2.49
C PRO A 145 2.27 -8.34 -2.98
N VAL A 146 2.66 -7.24 -3.64
CA VAL A 146 1.68 -6.27 -4.18
C VAL A 146 0.93 -6.89 -5.34
N GLN A 147 1.63 -7.58 -6.24
CA GLN A 147 1.00 -8.26 -7.36
C GLN A 147 0.08 -9.39 -6.88
N ARG A 148 0.52 -10.21 -5.91
CA ARG A 148 -0.32 -11.24 -5.30
C ARG A 148 -1.60 -10.66 -4.72
N LEU A 149 -1.49 -9.59 -3.94
CA LEU A 149 -2.65 -8.94 -3.33
C LEU A 149 -3.67 -8.45 -4.37
N VAL A 150 -3.20 -7.83 -5.46
CA VAL A 150 -4.08 -7.39 -6.55
C VAL A 150 -4.77 -8.57 -7.21
N VAL A 151 -4.01 -9.62 -7.55
CA VAL A 151 -4.56 -10.82 -8.19
C VAL A 151 -5.60 -11.49 -7.29
N TYR A 152 -5.33 -11.62 -5.98
CA TYR A 152 -6.29 -12.19 -5.05
C TYR A 152 -7.60 -11.38 -4.97
N ARG A 153 -7.52 -10.05 -4.97
CA ARG A 153 -8.71 -9.18 -4.99
C ARG A 153 -9.51 -9.37 -6.28
N ILE A 154 -8.84 -9.52 -7.42
CA ILE A 154 -9.49 -9.77 -8.71
C ILE A 154 -10.19 -11.13 -8.71
N ILE A 155 -9.52 -12.19 -8.27
CA ILE A 155 -10.12 -13.53 -8.13
C ILE A 155 -11.33 -13.45 -7.20
N LYS A 156 -11.21 -12.76 -6.06
CA LYS A 156 -12.29 -12.60 -5.08
C LYS A 156 -13.51 -11.93 -5.70
N ASN A 157 -13.30 -10.81 -6.38
CA ASN A 157 -14.36 -10.03 -7.02
C ASN A 157 -14.93 -10.70 -8.28
N THR A 158 -14.25 -11.71 -8.84
CA THR A 158 -14.74 -12.42 -10.02
C THR A 158 -15.56 -13.63 -9.62
N TYR A 159 -15.07 -14.41 -8.65
CA TYR A 159 -15.65 -15.71 -8.30
C TYR A 159 -16.44 -15.71 -6.98
N PHE A 160 -16.33 -14.69 -6.13
CA PHE A 160 -16.97 -14.66 -4.82
C PHE A 160 -17.69 -13.33 -4.53
N ASP A 161 -17.98 -12.56 -5.58
CA ASP A 161 -18.79 -11.33 -5.51
C ASP A 161 -20.22 -11.67 -5.05
N PRO A 162 -20.92 -10.79 -4.31
CA PRO A 162 -22.33 -10.97 -3.96
C PRO A 162 -23.27 -11.38 -5.09
N ILE A 163 -22.95 -11.05 -6.34
CA ILE A 163 -23.73 -11.45 -7.52
C ILE A 163 -23.63 -12.97 -7.78
N VAL A 164 -22.54 -13.60 -7.33
CA VAL A 164 -22.31 -15.04 -7.49
C VAL A 164 -23.05 -15.80 -6.39
N VAL A 165 -24.05 -16.58 -6.79
CA VAL A 165 -24.87 -17.37 -5.87
C VAL A 165 -24.06 -18.58 -5.39
N PRO A 166 -23.87 -18.77 -4.07
CA PRO A 166 -23.21 -19.95 -3.54
C PRO A 166 -23.94 -21.24 -3.98
N PRO A 167 -23.21 -22.32 -4.29
CA PRO A 167 -23.84 -23.57 -4.70
C PRO A 167 -24.67 -24.17 -3.56
N THR A 168 -25.73 -24.89 -3.94
CA THR A 168 -26.66 -25.57 -3.03
C THR A 168 -26.28 -27.02 -2.77
N ASP A 169 -25.53 -27.63 -3.68
CA ASP A 169 -24.98 -28.97 -3.48
C ASP A 169 -23.96 -28.95 -2.32
N PRO A 170 -24.03 -29.90 -1.36
CA PRO A 170 -23.15 -29.90 -0.19
C PRO A 170 -21.66 -30.01 -0.54
N ASP A 171 -21.28 -30.87 -1.48
CA ASP A 171 -19.88 -31.11 -1.83
C ASP A 171 -19.31 -29.90 -2.57
N GLU A 172 -20.08 -29.29 -3.47
CA GLU A 172 -19.70 -28.04 -4.13
C GLU A 172 -19.65 -26.86 -3.14
N ARG A 173 -20.54 -26.85 -2.15
CA ARG A 173 -20.57 -25.80 -1.12
C ARG A 173 -19.33 -25.83 -0.24
N ASP A 174 -18.87 -27.01 0.14
CA ASP A 174 -17.63 -27.15 0.89
C ASP A 174 -16.43 -26.66 0.08
N GLN A 175 -16.38 -26.96 -1.23
CA GLN A 175 -15.33 -26.46 -2.13
C GLN A 175 -15.38 -24.93 -2.27
N TYR A 176 -16.58 -24.36 -2.44
CA TYR A 176 -16.80 -22.92 -2.48
C TYR A 176 -16.29 -22.23 -1.21
N ASP A 177 -16.73 -22.68 -0.05
CA ASP A 177 -16.37 -22.08 1.24
C ASP A 177 -14.87 -22.25 1.54
N ALA A 178 -14.27 -23.39 1.17
CA ALA A 178 -12.84 -23.62 1.31
C ALA A 178 -12.01 -22.68 0.43
N ALA A 179 -12.35 -22.55 -0.85
CA ALA A 179 -11.65 -21.67 -1.79
C ALA A 179 -11.77 -20.20 -1.37
N LYS A 180 -12.98 -19.77 -0.97
CA LYS A 180 -13.23 -18.41 -0.48
C LYS A 180 -12.42 -18.10 0.77
N ARG A 181 -12.45 -18.97 1.79
CA ARG A 181 -11.70 -18.78 3.05
C ARG A 181 -10.19 -18.76 2.80
N MET A 182 -9.69 -19.62 1.91
CA MET A 182 -8.28 -19.63 1.53
C MET A 182 -7.86 -18.26 0.97
N LEU A 183 -8.64 -17.74 0.03
CA LEU A 183 -8.36 -16.45 -0.62
C LEU A 183 -8.47 -15.27 0.36
N GLU A 184 -9.49 -15.26 1.21
CA GLU A 184 -9.66 -14.22 2.23
C GLU A 184 -8.52 -14.20 3.25
N ARG A 185 -8.05 -15.39 3.67
CA ARG A 185 -6.86 -15.50 4.52
C ARG A 185 -5.62 -14.94 3.82
N ARG A 186 -5.38 -15.29 2.54
CA ARG A 186 -4.26 -14.77 1.76
C ARG A 186 -4.30 -13.25 1.59
N ILE A 187 -5.49 -12.69 1.37
CA ILE A 187 -5.69 -11.24 1.32
C ILE A 187 -5.40 -10.62 2.69
N ALA A 188 -5.88 -11.21 3.79
CA ALA A 188 -5.61 -10.72 5.14
C ALA A 188 -4.11 -10.76 5.48
N ASP A 189 -3.43 -11.86 5.13
CA ASP A 189 -1.99 -12.03 5.34
C ASP A 189 -1.18 -10.94 4.61
N LEU A 190 -1.58 -10.58 3.37
CA LEU A 190 -0.87 -9.59 2.54
C LEU A 190 -1.30 -8.14 2.75
N ASN A 191 -2.55 -7.87 3.13
CA ASN A 191 -3.02 -6.52 3.45
C ASN A 191 -2.37 -5.98 4.73
N GLY A 192 -1.88 -6.87 5.59
CA GLY A 192 -1.59 -6.53 6.99
C GLY A 192 -2.88 -6.23 7.75
N ASP A 193 -2.81 -6.33 9.08
CA ASP A 193 -3.93 -5.95 9.95
C ASP A 193 -4.28 -4.47 9.70
N PRO A 194 -5.55 -4.10 9.42
CA PRO A 194 -5.96 -2.71 9.26
C PRO A 194 -5.74 -1.84 10.52
N ASN A 195 -5.38 -2.46 11.65
CA ASN A 195 -5.13 -1.80 12.93
C ASN A 195 -3.64 -1.70 13.26
N THR A 196 -2.81 -1.30 12.29
CA THR A 196 -1.40 -0.96 12.57
C THR A 196 -1.25 0.29 13.43
N ILE A 197 -0.07 0.47 14.03
CA ILE A 197 0.29 1.66 14.81
C ILE A 197 -0.01 2.94 14.03
N SER A 198 0.38 3.02 12.76
CA SER A 198 0.14 4.22 11.94
C SER A 198 -1.35 4.50 11.75
N VAL A 199 -2.14 3.49 11.38
CA VAL A 199 -3.57 3.64 11.10
C VAL A 199 -4.37 3.98 12.36
N VAL A 200 -4.13 3.24 13.46
CA VAL A 200 -4.87 3.47 14.71
C VAL A 200 -4.47 4.80 15.35
N SER A 201 -3.21 5.21 15.25
CA SER A 201 -2.79 6.52 15.78
C SER A 201 -3.52 7.68 15.10
N GLU A 202 -3.70 7.63 13.78
CA GLU A 202 -4.43 8.68 13.06
C GLU A 202 -5.92 8.68 13.42
N LYS A 203 -6.57 7.52 13.50
CA LYS A 203 -7.95 7.39 13.99
C LYS A 203 -8.10 7.96 15.40
N ALA A 204 -7.15 7.67 16.29
CA ALA A 204 -7.14 8.18 17.65
C ALA A 204 -6.97 9.71 17.71
N PHE A 205 -6.13 10.30 16.83
CA PHE A 205 -5.93 11.75 16.78
C PHE A 205 -7.16 12.49 16.24
N ASP A 206 -7.86 11.89 15.27
CA ASP A 206 -9.12 12.41 14.76
C ASP A 206 -10.23 12.34 15.83
N PHE A 207 -10.36 11.19 16.49
CA PHE A 207 -11.32 10.99 17.58
C PHE A 207 -11.08 11.98 18.74
N ALA A 208 -9.83 12.16 19.14
CA ALA A 208 -9.43 13.10 20.18
C ALA A 208 -9.43 14.59 19.73
N ARG A 209 -9.81 14.87 18.47
CA ARG A 209 -9.86 16.22 17.88
C ARG A 209 -8.58 17.03 18.09
N ILE A 210 -7.42 16.38 17.93
CA ILE A 210 -6.12 17.02 18.15
C ILE A 210 -5.86 18.08 17.07
N LYS A 211 -5.55 19.31 17.49
CA LYS A 211 -5.22 20.42 16.59
C LYS A 211 -4.09 20.06 15.63
N THR A 212 -4.17 20.53 14.38
CA THR A 212 -3.23 20.19 13.28
C THR A 212 -1.75 20.35 13.64
N GLN A 213 -1.39 21.43 14.35
CA GLN A 213 -0.01 21.67 14.77
C GLN A 213 0.51 20.63 15.78
N VAL A 214 -0.35 20.20 16.71
CA VAL A 214 -0.02 19.18 17.71
C VAL A 214 0.00 17.80 17.05
N ARG A 215 -0.92 17.53 16.12
CA ARG A 215 -0.94 16.28 15.34
C ARG A 215 0.36 16.06 14.56
N LYS A 216 0.95 17.12 14.00
CA LYS A 216 2.28 17.03 13.35
C LYS A 216 3.39 16.59 14.31
N LYS A 217 3.36 17.06 15.57
CA LYS A 217 4.30 16.61 16.61
C LYS A 217 4.04 15.16 17.01
N TYR A 218 2.77 14.78 17.18
CA TYR A 218 2.36 13.43 17.54
C TYR A 218 2.74 12.40 16.48
N ARG A 219 2.55 12.72 15.20
CA ARG A 219 3.02 11.91 14.06
C ARG A 219 4.52 11.63 14.13
N ARG A 220 5.35 12.63 14.49
CA ARG A 220 6.80 12.40 14.63
C ARG A 220 7.11 11.44 15.76
N SER A 221 6.43 11.53 16.89
CA SER A 221 6.63 10.60 18.00
C SER A 221 6.19 9.19 17.64
N ILE A 222 5.07 9.03 16.92
CA ILE A 222 4.61 7.73 16.41
C ILE A 222 5.58 7.18 15.36
N GLN A 223 6.09 8.03 14.46
CA GLN A 223 7.09 7.61 13.49
C GLN A 223 8.35 7.09 14.20
N GLN A 224 8.81 7.73 15.27
CA GLN A 224 9.93 7.22 16.06
C GLN A 224 9.67 5.84 16.67
N LEU A 225 8.42 5.54 17.06
CA LEU A 225 8.03 4.22 17.53
C LEU A 225 8.03 3.20 16.38
N ILE A 226 7.49 3.58 15.22
CA ILE A 226 7.47 2.75 14.00
C ILE A 226 8.91 2.45 13.53
N ASP A 227 9.80 3.44 13.55
CA ASP A 227 11.20 3.27 13.17
C ASP A 227 11.93 2.29 14.10
N HIS A 228 11.46 2.14 15.36
CA HIS A 228 12.04 1.23 16.33
C HIS A 228 11.41 -0.17 16.32
N ALA A 229 10.07 -0.26 16.29
CA ALA A 229 9.31 -1.50 16.47
C ALA A 229 8.70 -2.06 15.18
N GLY A 230 8.76 -1.32 14.07
CA GLY A 230 8.02 -1.56 12.83
C GLY A 230 6.58 -1.02 12.90
N ASP A 231 5.94 -0.85 11.74
CA ASP A 231 4.51 -0.51 11.65
C ASP A 231 3.66 -1.78 11.80
N ILE A 232 3.72 -2.36 13.00
CA ILE A 232 3.06 -3.62 13.34
C ILE A 232 1.59 -3.40 13.73
N PRO A 233 0.75 -4.45 13.68
CA PRO A 233 -0.57 -4.46 14.29
C PRO A 233 -0.52 -4.11 15.78
N LEU A 234 -1.49 -3.34 16.27
CA LEU A 234 -1.56 -2.92 17.67
C LEU A 234 -1.55 -4.06 18.71
N PRO A 235 -2.23 -5.21 18.48
CA PRO A 235 -2.16 -6.34 19.40
C PRO A 235 -0.74 -6.89 19.63
N HIS A 236 0.17 -6.67 18.67
CA HIS A 236 1.57 -7.10 18.76
C HIS A 236 2.50 -6.07 19.40
N LEU A 237 1.99 -4.87 19.72
CA LEU A 237 2.73 -3.84 20.45
C LEU A 237 2.63 -4.09 21.95
N THR A 238 3.43 -5.03 22.44
CA THR A 238 3.43 -5.47 23.85
C THR A 238 4.13 -4.47 24.78
N GLY A 239 3.88 -4.60 26.09
CA GLY A 239 4.56 -3.79 27.11
C GLY A 239 6.09 -3.97 27.12
N ALA A 240 6.61 -5.11 26.65
CA ALA A 240 8.05 -5.33 26.48
C ALA A 240 8.63 -4.39 25.41
N LYS A 241 8.04 -4.35 24.21
CA LYS A 241 8.48 -3.46 23.12
C LYS A 241 8.38 -1.98 23.50
N LEU A 242 7.37 -1.60 24.29
CA LEU A 242 7.25 -0.23 24.79
C LEU A 242 8.31 0.12 25.83
N ARG A 243 8.75 -0.83 26.67
CA ARG A 243 9.86 -0.65 27.61
C ARG A 243 11.20 -0.52 26.89
N GLU A 244 11.45 -1.36 25.88
CA GLU A 244 12.62 -1.28 25.00
C GLU A 244 12.68 0.09 24.31
N PHE A 245 11.55 0.55 23.76
CA PHE A 245 11.46 1.87 23.14
C PHE A 245 11.73 3.01 24.16
N ARG A 246 11.18 2.92 25.38
CA ARG A 246 11.44 3.89 26.45
C ARG A 246 12.92 3.94 26.81
N GLU A 247 13.57 2.79 26.95
CA GLU A 247 14.99 2.69 27.33
C GLU A 247 15.89 3.28 26.24
N ALA A 248 15.61 2.99 24.97
CA ALA A 248 16.30 3.59 23.83
C ALA A 248 16.20 5.14 23.81
N LYS A 249 15.07 5.70 24.25
CA LYS A 249 14.89 7.17 24.35
C LYS A 249 15.49 7.77 25.62
N THR A 250 15.52 7.03 26.72
CA THR A 250 16.05 7.53 28.00
C THR A 250 17.56 7.76 27.93
N GLY A 251 18.29 6.97 27.13
CA GLY A 251 19.73 7.20 26.89
C GLY A 251 20.05 8.45 26.05
N SER A 252 19.06 9.03 25.35
CA SER A 252 19.28 10.14 24.41
C SER A 252 18.55 11.43 24.76
N MET A 253 17.63 11.42 25.72
CA MET A 253 16.74 12.56 26.01
C MET A 253 16.44 12.72 27.50
N LYS A 254 16.09 13.96 27.91
CA LYS A 254 15.61 14.27 29.27
C LYS A 254 14.28 13.56 29.57
N ALA A 255 14.02 13.27 30.84
CA ALA A 255 12.81 12.57 31.30
C ALA A 255 11.50 13.21 30.81
N SER A 256 11.35 14.53 30.87
CA SER A 256 10.19 15.26 30.33
C SER A 256 10.02 15.09 28.81
N SER A 257 11.12 14.99 28.07
CA SER A 257 11.06 14.75 26.63
C SER A 257 10.60 13.32 26.33
N VAL A 258 11.10 12.33 27.06
CA VAL A 258 10.63 10.93 26.97
C VAL A 258 9.13 10.85 27.27
N GLN A 259 8.65 11.53 28.32
CA GLN A 259 7.23 11.59 28.63
C GLN A 259 6.40 12.20 27.49
N SER A 260 6.90 13.25 26.83
CA SER A 260 6.22 13.90 25.70
C SER A 260 6.15 13.01 24.45
N VAL A 261 7.11 12.11 24.24
CA VAL A 261 7.10 11.13 23.15
C VAL A 261 6.01 10.08 23.37
N PHE A 262 5.78 9.69 24.63
CA PHE A 262 4.77 8.69 24.98
C PHE A 262 3.34 9.23 25.10
N THR A 263 3.14 10.55 25.15
CA THR A 263 1.79 11.15 25.15
C THR A 263 0.90 10.66 23.99
N PRO A 264 1.33 10.75 22.71
CA PRO A 264 0.52 10.23 21.59
C PRO A 264 0.31 8.71 21.64
N ILE A 265 1.29 7.94 22.15
CA ILE A 265 1.18 6.49 22.29
C ILE A 265 0.07 6.14 23.29
N ARG A 266 -0.02 6.86 24.42
CA ARG A 266 -1.12 6.69 25.38
C ARG A 266 -2.48 7.01 24.78
N THR A 267 -2.56 8.10 24.00
CA THR A 267 -3.80 8.48 23.31
C THR A 267 -4.25 7.38 22.35
N MET A 268 -3.32 6.83 21.57
CA MET A 268 -3.57 5.73 20.66
C MET A 268 -4.03 4.45 21.39
N MET A 269 -3.33 4.05 22.46
CA MET A 269 -3.69 2.83 23.21
C MET A 269 -5.03 2.96 23.93
N LYS A 270 -5.33 4.14 24.49
CA LYS A 270 -6.63 4.40 25.11
C LYS A 270 -7.76 4.28 24.09
N PHE A 271 -7.61 4.91 22.91
CA PHE A 271 -8.57 4.79 21.83
C PHE A 271 -8.75 3.33 21.38
N ALA A 272 -7.66 2.58 21.30
CA ALA A 272 -7.69 1.18 20.89
C ALA A 272 -8.47 0.28 21.86
N VAL A 273 -8.35 0.50 23.17
CA VAL A 273 -9.18 -0.21 24.15
C VAL A 273 -10.65 0.20 24.05
N GLU A 274 -10.93 1.51 23.96
CA GLU A 274 -12.30 2.04 23.88
C GLU A 274 -13.07 1.58 22.64
N ASN A 275 -12.37 1.20 21.58
CA ASN A 275 -12.96 0.72 20.32
C ASN A 275 -12.72 -0.79 20.12
N GLU A 276 -12.38 -1.53 21.17
CA GLU A 276 -12.22 -2.99 21.15
C GLU A 276 -11.20 -3.50 20.11
N ILE A 277 -10.21 -2.66 19.76
CA ILE A 277 -9.11 -3.03 18.86
C ILE A 277 -8.09 -3.92 19.59
N ILE A 278 -7.92 -3.68 20.90
CA ILE A 278 -7.11 -4.51 21.79
C ILE A 278 -7.89 -4.76 23.09
N GLU A 279 -7.75 -5.95 23.66
CA GLU A 279 -8.44 -6.31 24.91
C GLU A 279 -7.84 -5.61 26.14
N ASN A 280 -6.52 -5.48 26.18
CA ASN A 280 -5.80 -4.95 27.35
C ASN A 280 -4.81 -3.86 26.95
N ASN A 281 -4.78 -2.77 27.73
CA ASN A 281 -3.82 -1.69 27.53
C ASN A 281 -2.45 -2.08 28.11
N PRO A 282 -1.37 -2.15 27.31
CA PRO A 282 -0.03 -2.50 27.80
C PRO A 282 0.73 -1.32 28.42
N MET A 283 0.21 -0.09 28.33
CA MET A 283 0.86 1.12 28.86
C MET A 283 1.05 1.16 30.39
N PRO A 284 0.13 0.66 31.24
CA PRO A 284 0.30 0.64 32.69
C PRO A 284 1.58 -0.08 33.14
N ASP A 285 2.03 -1.07 32.38
CA ASP A 285 3.25 -1.84 32.66
C ASP A 285 4.54 -1.06 32.33
N VAL A 286 4.43 0.11 31.71
CA VAL A 286 5.55 0.95 31.30
C VAL A 286 5.74 2.10 32.29
N SER A 287 6.56 1.86 33.31
CA SER A 287 6.95 2.91 34.27
C SER A 287 7.72 4.04 33.56
N MET A 288 7.37 5.30 33.80
CA MET A 288 8.01 6.43 33.13
C MET A 288 9.07 7.07 34.04
N PRO A 289 10.19 7.56 33.46
CA PRO A 289 11.21 8.23 34.24
C PRO A 289 10.62 9.48 34.92
N ARG A 290 10.82 9.59 36.24
CA ARG A 290 10.42 10.73 37.05
C ARG A 290 11.52 11.79 36.99
N GLU A 291 11.14 13.06 36.87
CA GLU A 291 12.09 14.15 37.09
C GLU A 291 12.45 14.19 38.57
N THR A 292 13.74 14.07 38.89
CA THR A 292 14.26 14.52 40.17
C THR A 292 14.21 16.05 40.17
N ARG A 293 13.16 16.62 40.75
CA ARG A 293 13.21 18.04 41.13
C ARG A 293 14.33 18.15 42.15
N SER A 294 15.43 18.81 41.80
CA SER A 294 16.38 19.30 42.79
C SER A 294 15.63 20.32 43.64
N VAL A 295 15.10 19.88 44.78
CA VAL A 295 14.72 20.81 45.84
C VAL A 295 16.05 21.40 46.30
N CYS A 296 16.34 22.65 45.93
CA CYS A 296 17.38 23.40 46.61
C CYS A 296 17.00 23.42 48.09
N PRO A 297 17.81 22.87 49.02
CA PRO A 297 17.61 23.19 50.41
C PRO A 297 17.91 24.68 50.52
N SER A 298 16.90 25.46 50.91
CA SER A 298 17.10 26.84 51.34
C SER A 298 18.09 26.82 52.49
N SER A 299 19.36 27.03 52.15
CA SER A 299 20.41 27.32 53.10
C SER A 299 20.20 28.75 53.58
N GLY A 300 20.06 28.90 54.89
CA GLY A 300 20.13 30.21 55.54
C GLY A 300 18.94 30.51 56.44
N PHE A 301 18.84 29.81 57.57
CA PHE A 301 18.51 30.46 58.84
C PHE A 301 19.25 29.72 59.95
N LEU A 302 20.32 30.35 60.45
CA LEU A 302 21.04 29.95 61.66
C LEU A 302 20.11 30.19 62.87
N GLU A 303 19.80 29.12 63.61
CA GLU A 303 19.63 29.19 65.07
C GLU A 303 20.99 29.44 65.75
N PRO A 304 21.12 29.67 67.07
CA PRO A 304 20.15 30.12 68.09
C PRO A 304 20.69 31.32 68.92
N MET A 305 19.86 31.97 69.72
CA MET A 305 20.35 32.62 70.95
C MET A 305 19.41 32.30 72.10
N ALA A 306 19.91 31.47 73.01
CA ALA A 306 19.40 31.34 74.37
C ALA A 306 20.30 32.17 75.28
N ALA A 307 19.71 33.14 75.98
CA ALA A 307 20.00 33.56 77.34
C ALA A 307 18.90 34.52 77.79
#